data_AF-A0A483H9M3-F1
#
_entry.id   AF-A0A483H9M3-F1
#
_cell.length_a   1.000
_cell.length_b   1.000
_cell.length_c   1.000
_cell.angle_alpha   90.00
_cell.angle_beta   90.00
_cell.angle_gamma   90.00
#
_symmetry.space_group_name_H-M   'P 1'
#
loop_
_entity.id
_entity.type
_entity.pdbx_description
1 polymer ?
#
loop_
_entity_poly.entity_id
_entity_poly.type
_entity_poly.pdbx_seq_one_letter_code
_entity_poly.pdbx_strand_id
1 'polypeptide(L)' 'MAKVDLEKIIPVFALRIANVGDVTDGQCTLTIEGGQDVSDPVVVTEEYIQKYNPQPGGYYIMCSNGVGLYSN' A
#
# COMPACT_ATOMS: atom_id res chain seq x y z
N MET A 1 -4.75 1.97 22.36
CA MET A 1 -4.08 1.84 21.05
C MET A 1 -3.27 0.56 21.06
N ALA A 2 -3.63 -0.43 20.25
CA ALA A 2 -2.88 -1.68 20.16
C ALA A 2 -1.51 -1.40 19.54
N LYS A 3 -0.44 -1.78 20.27
CA LYS A 3 0.94 -1.65 19.83
C LYS A 3 1.17 -2.70 18.75
N VAL A 4 1.39 -2.29 17.50
CA VAL A 4 1.69 -3.22 16.41
C VAL A 4 3.02 -3.87 16.71
N ASP A 5 3.01 -5.19 16.90
CA ASP A 5 4.19 -5.99 17.18
C ASP A 5 4.94 -6.23 15.86
N LEU A 6 6.00 -5.45 15.63
CA LEU A 6 6.75 -5.44 14.36
C LEU A 6 7.45 -6.78 14.08
N GLU A 7 7.66 -7.62 15.09
CA GLU A 7 8.29 -8.96 14.98
C GLU A 7 7.42 -9.99 14.23
N LYS A 8 6.18 -9.65 13.86
CA LYS A 8 5.24 -10.53 13.14
C LYS A 8 4.68 -9.92 11.85
N ILE A 9 5.40 -8.98 11.25
CA ILE A 9 5.02 -8.45 9.94
C ILE A 9 5.51 -9.43 8.87
N ILE A 10 4.60 -10.30 8.42
CA ILE A 10 4.87 -11.25 7.33
C ILE A 10 4.28 -10.67 6.04
N PRO A 11 5.10 -10.27 5.05
CA PRO A 11 4.62 -9.86 3.74
C PRO A 11 3.86 -11.00 3.05
N VAL A 12 2.66 -10.72 2.53
CA VAL A 12 1.83 -11.71 1.80
C VAL A 12 1.93 -11.48 0.30
N PHE A 13 1.87 -10.21 -0.14
CA PHE A 13 2.05 -9.85 -1.54
C PHE A 13 2.66 -8.44 -1.68
N ALA A 14 3.39 -8.25 -2.77
CA ALA A 14 3.98 -6.99 -3.19
C ALA A 14 3.42 -6.60 -4.56
N LEU A 15 2.79 -5.42 -4.61
CA LEU A 15 2.08 -4.89 -5.76
C LEU A 15 2.80 -3.68 -6.28
N ARG A 16 3.22 -3.71 -7.54
CA ARG A 16 3.93 -2.61 -8.16
C ARG A 16 2.96 -1.52 -8.53
N ILE A 17 3.26 -0.30 -8.10
CA ILE A 17 2.40 0.85 -8.26
C ILE A 17 2.61 1.41 -9.67
N ALA A 18 1.56 1.41 -10.48
CA ALA A 18 1.54 2.06 -11.78
C ALA A 18 1.23 3.56 -11.66
N ASN A 19 0.32 3.92 -10.75
CA ASN A 19 -0.06 5.31 -10.51
C ASN A 19 -0.52 5.52 -9.06
N VAL A 20 -0.30 6.73 -8.56
CA VAL A 20 -0.79 7.19 -7.26
C VAL A 20 -1.83 8.27 -7.54
N GLY A 21 -3.09 8.01 -7.16
CA GLY A 21 -4.17 8.98 -7.34
C GLY A 21 -4.09 10.15 -6.34
N ASP A 22 -4.95 11.13 -6.53
CA ASP A 22 -5.09 12.24 -5.58
C ASP A 22 -5.69 11.78 -4.25
N VAL A 23 -5.30 12.45 -3.16
CA VAL A 23 -5.94 12.23 -1.85
C VAL A 23 -7.31 12.92 -1.85
N THR A 24 -8.38 12.13 -1.74
CA THR A 24 -9.77 12.61 -1.63
C THR A 24 -10.40 11.97 -0.40
N ASP A 25 -11.06 12.79 0.45
CA ASP A 25 -11.70 12.33 1.69
C ASP A 25 -10.78 11.50 2.62
N GLY A 26 -9.49 11.86 2.68
CA GLY A 26 -8.50 11.19 3.52
C GLY A 26 -8.05 9.83 2.99
N GLN A 27 -8.35 9.51 1.73
CA GLN A 27 -7.96 8.26 1.07
C GLN A 27 -7.31 8.54 -0.29
N CYS A 28 -6.48 7.60 -0.74
CA CYS A 28 -5.83 7.63 -2.05
C CYS A 28 -5.98 6.26 -2.70
N THR A 29 -6.27 6.24 -3.99
CA THR A 29 -6.29 5.02 -4.80
C THR A 29 -4.95 4.80 -5.48
N LEU A 30 -4.31 3.68 -5.19
CA LEU A 30 -3.14 3.17 -5.89
C LEU A 30 -3.61 2.29 -7.05
N THR A 31 -3.18 2.66 -8.26
CA THR A 31 -3.33 1.81 -9.44
C THR A 31 -2.13 0.87 -9.51
N ILE A 32 -2.38 -0.43 -9.65
CA ILE A 32 -1.35 -1.47 -9.70
C ILE A 32 -1.01 -1.82 -11.15
N GLU A 33 0.24 -2.19 -11.43
CA GLU A 33 0.66 -2.67 -12.76
C GLU A 33 -0.13 -3.92 -13.17
N GLY A 34 -0.49 -4.00 -14.45
CA GLY A 34 -1.19 -5.17 -15.00
C GLY A 34 -0.33 -6.43 -14.98
N GLY A 35 -0.97 -7.60 -14.95
CA GLY A 35 -0.29 -8.90 -14.86
C GLY A 35 0.02 -9.36 -13.44
N GLN A 36 -0.43 -8.60 -12.44
CA GLN A 36 -0.49 -9.04 -11.04
C GLN A 36 -1.89 -9.59 -10.73
N ASP A 37 -1.99 -10.62 -9.89
CA ASP A 37 -3.26 -11.24 -9.47
C ASP A 37 -4.04 -10.34 -8.48
N VAL A 38 -4.42 -9.16 -8.95
CA VAL A 38 -5.21 -8.17 -8.20
C VAL A 38 -6.32 -7.67 -9.10
N SER A 39 -7.56 -7.98 -8.72
CA SER A 39 -8.77 -7.51 -9.40
C SER A 39 -9.20 -6.12 -8.96
N ASP A 40 -8.85 -5.74 -7.73
CA ASP A 40 -9.41 -4.57 -7.06
C ASP A 40 -8.38 -3.43 -6.93
N PRO A 41 -8.81 -2.18 -7.09
CA PRO A 41 -7.94 -1.04 -6.82
C PRO A 41 -7.52 -1.02 -5.34
N VAL A 42 -6.25 -0.71 -5.07
CA VAL A 42 -5.73 -0.66 -3.71
C VAL A 42 -6.01 0.72 -3.14
N VAL A 43 -6.83 0.81 -2.10
CA VAL A 43 -7.13 2.07 -1.41
C VAL A 43 -6.30 2.16 -0.14
N VAL A 44 -5.56 3.25 0.02
CA VAL A 44 -4.74 3.54 1.20
C VAL A 44 -5.20 4.83 1.87
N THR A 45 -4.88 4.97 3.16
CA THR A 45 -5.20 6.17 3.92
C THR A 45 -4.25 7.31 3.59
N GLU A 46 -4.68 8.54 3.85
CA GLU A 46 -3.81 9.72 3.79
C GLU A 46 -2.58 9.57 4.69
N GLU A 47 -2.73 8.96 5.88
CA GLU A 47 -1.60 8.67 6.78
C GLU A 47 -0.52 7.80 6.10
N TYR A 48 -0.91 6.83 5.28
CA TYR A 48 0.03 6.01 4.50
C TYR A 48 0.77 6.87 3.46
N ILE A 49 0.05 7.74 2.75
CA ILE A 49 0.64 8.65 1.76
C ILE A 49 1.62 9.62 2.42
N GLN A 50 1.26 10.24 3.53
CA GLN A 50 2.12 11.15 4.26
C GLN A 50 3.35 10.44 4.84
N LYS A 51 3.18 9.20 5.31
CA LYS A 51 4.27 8.41 5.90
C LYS A 51 5.29 7.93 4.87
N TYR A 52 4.83 7.43 3.73
CA TYR A 52 5.69 6.73 2.77
C TYR A 52 5.92 7.48 1.46
N ASN A 53 5.09 8.47 1.14
CA ASN A 53 5.10 9.21 -0.13
C ASN A 53 5.28 8.29 -1.36
N PRO A 54 4.39 7.29 -1.55
CA PRO A 54 4.58 6.27 -2.57
C PRO A 54 4.67 6.88 -3.97
N GLN A 55 5.45 6.24 -4.84
CA GLN A 55 5.67 6.67 -6.21
C GLN A 55 5.38 5.53 -7.20
N PRO A 56 4.98 5.86 -8.44
CA PRO A 56 4.98 4.91 -9.54
C PRO A 56 6.34 4.20 -9.67
N GLY A 57 6.32 2.89 -9.92
CA GLY A 57 7.49 2.03 -9.97
C GLY A 57 7.88 1.40 -8.62
N GLY A 58 7.45 1.98 -7.50
CA GLY A 58 7.58 1.39 -6.18
C GLY A 58 6.55 0.28 -5.91
N TYR A 59 6.64 -0.33 -4.73
CA TYR A 59 5.82 -1.48 -4.33
C TYR A 59 4.99 -1.16 -3.07
N TYR A 60 3.69 -1.38 -3.17
CA TYR A 60 2.80 -1.54 -2.03
C TYR A 60 2.89 -2.98 -1.52
N ILE A 61 3.15 -3.17 -0.23
CA ILE A 61 3.30 -4.50 0.37
C ILE A 61 2.19 -4.68 1.40
N MET A 62 1.32 -5.67 1.20
CA MET A 62 0.32 -6.03 2.21
C MET A 62 0.88 -7.15 3.08
N CYS A 63 0.82 -6.94 4.39
CA CYS A 63 1.22 -7.93 5.39
C CYS A 63 0.00 -8.69 5.93
N SER A 64 0.23 -9.88 6.47
CA SER A 64 -0.83 -10.81 6.90
C SER A 64 -1.71 -10.28 8.03
N ASN A 65 -1.23 -9.25 8.75
CA ASN A 65 -1.95 -8.54 9.79
C ASN A 65 -2.74 -7.32 9.26
N GLY A 66 -2.83 -7.14 7.94
CA GLY A 66 -3.51 -6.01 7.29
C GLY A 66 -2.70 -4.72 7.25
N VAL A 67 -1.44 -4.72 7.72
CA VAL A 67 -0.56 -3.55 7.62
C VAL A 67 -0.08 -3.40 6.18
N GLY A 68 -0.26 -2.20 5.61
CA GLY A 68 0.38 -1.79 4.37
C GLY A 68 1.75 -1.19 4.62
N LEU A 69 2.76 -1.67 3.89
CA LEU A 69 4.10 -1.10 3.81
C LEU A 69 4.39 -0.59 2.40
N TYR A 70 5.47 0.18 2.26
CA TYR A 70 5.97 0.70 0.99
C TYR A 70 7.46 0.36 0.84
N SER A 71 7.88 0.05 -0.38
CA SER A 71 9.29 -0.08 -0.77
C SER A 71 9.50 0.57 -2.13
N ASN A 72 10.61 1.28 -2.33
CA ASN A 72 11.03 1.82 -3.63
C ASN A 72 12.39 1.24 -4.02
#